data_AF-A0A497MGM3-F1
#
_entry.id   AF-A0A497MGM3-F1
#
_cell.length_a   1.000
_cell.length_b   1.000
_cell.length_c   1.000
_cell.angle_alpha   90.00
_cell.angle_beta   90.00
_cell.angle_gamma   90.00
#
_symmetry.space_group_name_H-M   'P 1'
#
loop_
_entity.id
_entity.type
_entity.pdbx_description
1 polymer ?
#
loop_
_entity_poly.entity_id
_entity_poly.type
_entity_poly.pdbx_seq_one_letter_code
_entity_poly.pdbx_strand_id
1 'polypeptide(L)'
;MIGPLLGEAFFQSLAIFITGLAVTFIIVYLVNRALAKYFHRLAVRVPHLLTTYAFLRRLAVSIIALIGVMAATFTAFPEAQGAVASIFVAAGFTSIVIGLAAQSSLSNIISGMLVSLSQPFRIGDAIYFRNDFCFVEDVRLMHTVLRTWDNRRLVVPNSIFQSEVIINYSVEDPTMMVPVYVQVSYESDLEKAMRIMVDVARRHP
;
A
#
# COMPACT_ATOMS: atom_id res chain seq x y z
N MET A 1 -28.65 -48.78 -31.61
CA MET A 1 -29.63 -47.87 -30.98
C MET A 1 -28.93 -46.87 -30.04
N ILE A 2 -27.85 -46.21 -30.48
CA ILE A 2 -26.96 -45.38 -29.62
C ILE A 2 -26.90 -43.90 -30.08
N GLY A 3 -27.38 -43.60 -31.29
CA GLY A 3 -27.33 -42.24 -31.88
C GLY A 3 -28.10 -41.11 -31.16
N PRO A 4 -29.30 -41.31 -30.58
CA PRO A 4 -30.06 -40.20 -30.01
C PRO A 4 -29.56 -39.72 -28.64
N LEU A 5 -28.89 -40.58 -27.86
CA LEU A 5 -28.38 -40.23 -26.52
C LEU A 5 -27.17 -39.28 -26.56
N LEU A 6 -26.33 -39.38 -27.59
CA LEU A 6 -25.18 -38.48 -27.79
C LEU A 6 -25.60 -37.07 -28.19
N GLY A 7 -26.72 -36.94 -28.93
CA GLY A 7 -27.25 -35.64 -29.35
C GLY A 7 -27.76 -34.82 -28.16
N GLU A 8 -28.57 -35.43 -27.28
CA GLU A 8 -29.16 -34.70 -26.15
C GLU A 8 -28.12 -34.23 -25.13
N ALA A 9 -27.14 -35.08 -24.80
CA ALA A 9 -26.04 -34.71 -23.91
C ALA A 9 -25.22 -33.54 -24.48
N PHE A 10 -24.97 -33.54 -25.79
CA PHE A 10 -24.27 -32.44 -26.46
C PHE A 10 -25.07 -31.14 -26.44
N PHE A 11 -26.38 -31.19 -26.71
CA PHE A 11 -27.26 -30.01 -26.63
C PHE A 11 -27.34 -29.45 -25.20
N GLN A 12 -27.36 -30.31 -24.18
CA GLN A 12 -27.36 -29.90 -22.78
C GLN A 12 -26.05 -29.21 -22.38
N SER A 13 -24.89 -29.79 -22.75
CA SER A 13 -23.57 -29.16 -22.55
C SER A 13 -23.48 -27.80 -23.24
N LEU A 14 -23.99 -27.68 -24.47
CA LEU A 14 -24.01 -26.43 -25.21
C LEU A 14 -24.91 -25.39 -24.54
N ALA A 15 -26.09 -25.78 -24.06
CA ALA A 15 -26.98 -24.91 -23.31
C ALA A 15 -26.33 -24.40 -22.02
N ILE A 16 -25.70 -25.28 -21.23
CA ILE A 16 -24.96 -24.92 -20.02
C ILE A 16 -23.83 -23.94 -20.35
N PHE A 17 -23.05 -24.21 -21.40
CA PHE A 17 -21.97 -23.32 -21.83
C PHE A 17 -22.47 -21.92 -22.20
N ILE A 18 -23.53 -21.84 -23.01
CA ILE A 18 -24.12 -20.58 -23.46
C ILE A 18 -24.68 -19.80 -22.26
N THR A 19 -25.38 -20.47 -21.34
CA THR A 19 -25.88 -19.82 -20.11
C THR A 19 -24.73 -19.30 -19.24
N GLY A 20 -23.65 -20.08 -19.08
CA GLY A 20 -22.46 -19.67 -18.35
C GLY A 20 -21.75 -18.45 -18.97
N LEU A 21 -21.66 -18.41 -20.31
CA LEU A 21 -21.13 -17.25 -21.03
C LEU A 21 -22.06 -16.02 -20.90
N ALA A 22 -23.38 -16.22 -20.98
CA ALA A 22 -24.34 -15.14 -20.80
C ALA A 22 -24.26 -14.54 -19.39
N VAL A 23 -24.18 -15.38 -18.36
CA VAL A 23 -23.97 -14.94 -16.96
C VAL A 23 -22.65 -14.20 -16.82
N THR A 24 -21.56 -14.75 -17.37
CA THR A 24 -20.25 -14.10 -17.36
C THR A 24 -20.29 -12.73 -18.03
N PHE A 25 -20.93 -12.63 -19.20
CA PHE A 25 -21.09 -11.38 -19.92
C PHE A 25 -21.90 -10.35 -19.11
N ILE A 26 -22.98 -10.77 -18.45
CA ILE A 26 -23.79 -9.91 -17.57
C ILE A 26 -22.93 -9.40 -16.40
N ILE A 27 -22.18 -10.29 -15.74
CA ILE A 27 -21.29 -9.91 -14.63
C ILE A 27 -20.23 -8.92 -15.11
N VAL A 28 -19.55 -9.23 -16.21
CA VAL A 28 -18.54 -8.34 -16.81
C VAL A 28 -19.15 -6.99 -17.15
N TYR A 29 -20.32 -6.96 -17.78
CA TYR A 29 -21.01 -5.72 -18.12
C TYR A 29 -21.36 -4.89 -16.88
N LEU A 30 -21.91 -5.52 -15.84
CA LEU A 30 -22.27 -4.85 -14.58
C LEU A 30 -21.04 -4.29 -13.88
N VAL A 31 -19.97 -5.09 -13.73
CA VAL A 31 -18.70 -4.66 -13.12
C VAL A 31 -18.08 -3.54 -13.93
N ASN A 32 -18.02 -3.68 -15.25
CA ASN A 32 -17.46 -2.68 -16.15
C ASN A 32 -18.21 -1.35 -16.05
N ARG A 33 -19.55 -1.39 -15.95
CA ARG A 33 -20.40 -0.21 -15.76
C ARG A 33 -20.22 0.42 -14.39
N ALA A 34 -20.15 -0.40 -13.33
CA ALA A 34 -19.92 0.07 -11.97
C ALA A 34 -18.55 0.76 -11.82
N LEU A 35 -17.49 0.11 -12.30
CA LEU A 35 -16.13 0.65 -12.32
C LEU A 35 -16.04 1.93 -13.16
N ALA A 36 -16.65 1.95 -14.35
CA ALA A 36 -16.67 3.15 -15.18
C ALA A 36 -17.36 4.33 -14.48
N LYS A 37 -18.51 4.08 -13.82
CA LYS A 37 -19.23 5.12 -13.07
C LYS A 37 -18.44 5.62 -11.86
N TYR A 38 -17.80 4.72 -11.11
CA TYR A 38 -17.00 5.06 -9.95
C TYR A 38 -15.75 5.86 -10.35
N PHE A 39 -15.00 5.36 -11.32
CA PHE A 39 -13.78 6.02 -11.79
C PHE A 39 -14.04 7.33 -12.52
N HIS A 40 -15.15 7.48 -13.26
CA HIS A 40 -15.50 8.77 -13.85
C HIS A 40 -15.68 9.85 -12.78
N ARG A 41 -16.25 9.54 -11.61
CA ARG A 41 -16.42 10.52 -10.52
C ARG A 41 -15.08 10.95 -9.91
N LEU A 42 -14.12 10.04 -9.81
CA LEU A 42 -12.77 10.30 -9.30
C LEU A 42 -11.90 11.03 -10.33
N ALA A 43 -11.98 10.63 -11.59
CA ALA A 43 -11.26 11.22 -12.73
C ALA A 43 -11.52 12.72 -12.90
N VAL A 44 -12.76 13.17 -12.67
CA VAL A 44 -13.12 14.59 -12.73
C VAL A 44 -12.37 15.42 -11.67
N ARG A 45 -12.00 14.81 -10.53
CA ARG A 45 -11.23 15.48 -9.48
C ARG A 45 -9.72 15.40 -9.70
N VAL A 46 -9.23 14.34 -10.35
CA VAL A 46 -7.80 14.06 -10.48
C VAL A 46 -7.46 13.55 -11.89
N PRO A 47 -7.26 14.45 -12.88
CA PRO A 47 -7.16 14.08 -14.30
C PRO A 47 -5.95 13.20 -14.64
N HIS A 48 -4.84 13.34 -13.91
CA HIS A 48 -3.60 12.62 -14.19
C HIS A 48 -3.69 11.11 -13.88
N LEU A 49 -4.75 10.65 -13.19
CA LEU A 49 -4.95 9.24 -12.86
C LEU A 49 -5.84 8.50 -13.88
N LEU A 50 -6.30 9.16 -14.95
CA LEU A 50 -7.22 8.58 -15.93
C LEU A 50 -6.65 7.31 -16.59
N THR A 51 -5.36 7.34 -16.94
CA THR A 51 -4.64 6.23 -17.56
C THR A 51 -4.54 5.04 -16.61
N THR A 52 -4.20 5.29 -15.34
CA THR A 52 -4.14 4.27 -14.29
C THR A 52 -5.51 3.63 -14.06
N TYR A 53 -6.59 4.42 -14.00
CA TYR A 53 -7.95 3.88 -13.84
C TYR A 53 -8.42 3.07 -15.03
N ALA A 54 -8.12 3.52 -16.25
CA ALA A 54 -8.44 2.78 -17.46
C ALA A 54 -7.70 1.44 -17.50
N PHE A 55 -6.43 1.44 -17.12
CA PHE A 55 -5.62 0.22 -17.01
C PHE A 55 -6.18 -0.75 -15.97
N LEU A 56 -6.44 -0.29 -14.74
CA LEU A 56 -7.00 -1.12 -13.66
C LEU A 56 -8.37 -1.71 -14.03
N ARG A 57 -9.24 -0.91 -14.65
CA ARG A 57 -10.55 -1.37 -15.13
C ARG A 57 -10.41 -2.46 -16.18
N ARG A 58 -9.55 -2.25 -17.19
CA ARG A 58 -9.31 -3.25 -18.24
C ARG A 58 -8.77 -4.54 -17.65
N LEU A 59 -7.79 -4.44 -16.76
CA LEU A 59 -7.20 -5.58 -16.07
C LEU A 59 -8.26 -6.36 -15.27
N ALA A 60 -9.06 -5.68 -14.45
CA ALA A 60 -10.13 -6.32 -13.67
C ALA A 60 -11.17 -7.01 -14.56
N VAL A 61 -11.63 -6.33 -15.61
CA VAL A 61 -12.59 -6.90 -16.58
C VAL A 61 -12.01 -8.11 -17.30
N SER A 62 -10.75 -8.05 -17.75
CA SER A 62 -10.08 -9.16 -18.41
C SER A 62 -9.93 -10.38 -17.49
N ILE A 63 -9.57 -10.19 -16.22
CA ILE A 63 -9.47 -11.29 -15.26
C ILE A 63 -10.85 -11.93 -15.00
N ILE A 64 -11.88 -11.13 -14.76
CA ILE A 64 -13.24 -11.63 -14.52
C ILE A 64 -13.77 -12.39 -15.74
N ALA A 65 -13.55 -11.85 -16.94
CA ALA A 65 -13.93 -12.51 -18.18
C ALA A 65 -13.20 -13.85 -18.36
N LEU A 66 -11.89 -13.89 -18.12
CA LEU A 66 -11.08 -15.10 -18.20
C LEU A 66 -11.60 -16.17 -17.22
N ILE A 67 -11.82 -15.81 -15.96
CA ILE A 67 -12.34 -16.73 -14.93
C ILE A 67 -13.74 -17.25 -15.31
N GLY A 68 -14.63 -16.37 -15.77
CA GLY A 68 -15.99 -16.76 -16.15
C GLY A 68 -16.04 -17.71 -17.35
N VAL A 69 -15.22 -17.46 -18.38
CA VAL A 69 -15.08 -18.37 -19.53
C VAL A 69 -14.53 -19.73 -19.10
N MET A 70 -13.52 -19.74 -18.25
CA MET A 70 -12.93 -20.97 -17.69
C MET A 70 -13.95 -21.76 -16.88
N ALA A 71 -14.72 -21.10 -16.01
CA ALA A 71 -15.78 -21.73 -15.22
C ALA A 71 -16.89 -22.31 -16.11
N ALA A 72 -17.36 -21.56 -17.12
CA ALA A 72 -18.35 -22.04 -18.06
C ALA A 72 -17.86 -23.28 -18.84
N THR A 73 -16.60 -23.26 -19.28
CA THR A 73 -15.97 -24.40 -19.98
C THR A 73 -15.88 -25.63 -19.07
N PHE A 74 -15.46 -25.45 -17.81
CA PHE A 74 -15.38 -26.52 -16.82
C PHE A 74 -16.73 -27.21 -16.57
N THR A 75 -17.80 -26.41 -16.48
CA THR A 75 -19.16 -26.94 -16.22
C THR A 75 -19.78 -27.62 -17.43
N ALA A 76 -19.46 -27.16 -18.64
CA ALA A 76 -20.10 -27.64 -19.85
C ALA A 76 -19.43 -28.89 -20.44
N PHE A 77 -18.11 -29.02 -20.30
CA PHE A 77 -17.32 -30.06 -20.96
C PHE A 77 -16.51 -30.89 -19.94
N PRO A 78 -17.06 -32.02 -19.45
CA PRO A 78 -16.38 -32.91 -18.52
C PRO A 78 -15.02 -33.41 -19.04
N GLU A 79 -14.91 -33.68 -20.34
CA GLU A 79 -13.66 -34.14 -20.97
C GLU A 79 -12.56 -33.06 -20.95
N ALA A 80 -12.93 -31.78 -20.93
CA ALA A 80 -12.00 -30.66 -20.87
C ALA A 80 -11.54 -30.33 -19.44
N GLN A 81 -12.09 -30.99 -18.41
CA GLN A 81 -11.78 -30.68 -17.01
C GLN A 81 -10.30 -30.83 -16.69
N GLY A 82 -9.61 -31.81 -17.27
CA GLY A 82 -8.17 -31.99 -17.08
C GLY A 82 -7.36 -30.80 -17.62
N ALA A 83 -7.70 -30.31 -18.82
CA ALA A 83 -7.06 -29.14 -19.42
C ALA A 83 -7.37 -27.87 -18.60
N VAL A 84 -8.63 -27.66 -18.21
CA VAL A 84 -9.03 -26.51 -17.40
C VAL A 84 -8.35 -26.52 -16.03
N ALA A 85 -8.27 -27.68 -15.37
CA ALA A 85 -7.56 -27.84 -14.10
C ALA A 85 -6.07 -27.51 -14.22
N SER A 86 -5.40 -27.94 -15.30
CA SER A 86 -3.99 -27.62 -15.53
C SER A 86 -3.71 -26.12 -15.67
N ILE A 87 -4.62 -25.38 -16.32
CA ILE A 87 -4.53 -23.92 -16.43
C ILE A 87 -4.77 -23.27 -15.06
N PHE A 88 -5.70 -23.78 -14.25
CA PHE A 88 -5.90 -23.27 -12.88
C PHE A 88 -4.66 -23.48 -12.01
N VAL A 89 -3.98 -24.62 -12.13
CA VAL A 89 -2.70 -24.85 -11.44
C VAL A 89 -1.64 -23.84 -11.89
N ALA A 90 -1.52 -23.63 -13.21
CA ALA A 90 -0.58 -22.65 -13.76
C ALA A 90 -0.92 -21.20 -13.33
N ALA A 91 -2.21 -20.85 -13.30
CA ALA A 91 -2.69 -19.56 -12.83
C ALA A 91 -2.42 -19.35 -11.34
N GLY A 92 -2.56 -20.40 -10.52
CA GLY A 92 -2.21 -20.38 -9.11
C GLY A 92 -0.72 -20.10 -8.91
N PHE A 93 0.15 -20.83 -9.61
CA PHE A 93 1.60 -20.57 -9.56
C PHE A 93 1.97 -19.17 -10.04
N THR A 94 1.38 -18.72 -11.15
CA THR A 94 1.56 -17.35 -11.67
C THR A 94 1.15 -16.29 -10.66
N SER A 95 0.05 -16.52 -9.94
CA SER A 95 -0.45 -15.60 -8.90
C SER A 95 0.53 -15.48 -7.73
N ILE A 96 1.19 -16.58 -7.33
CA ILE A 96 2.22 -16.57 -6.30
C ILE A 96 3.42 -15.72 -6.75
N VAL A 97 3.91 -15.94 -7.97
CA VAL A 97 5.06 -15.18 -8.52
C VAL A 97 4.73 -13.68 -8.60
N ILE A 98 3.54 -13.32 -9.10
CA ILE A 98 3.09 -11.92 -9.15
C ILE A 98 2.96 -11.34 -7.74
N GLY A 99 2.42 -12.10 -6.79
CA GLY A 99 2.27 -11.69 -5.40
C GLY A 99 3.61 -11.41 -4.72
N LEU A 100 4.60 -12.29 -4.93
CA LEU A 100 5.97 -12.08 -4.46
C LEU A 100 6.62 -10.85 -5.09
N ALA A 101 6.42 -10.63 -6.39
CA ALA A 101 6.93 -9.43 -7.06
C ALA A 101 6.28 -8.13 -6.52
N ALA A 102 5.00 -8.19 -6.15
CA ALA A 102 4.25 -7.04 -5.61
C ALA A 102 4.40 -6.85 -4.08
N GLN A 103 5.10 -7.77 -3.38
CA GLN A 103 5.14 -7.83 -1.92
C GLN A 103 5.61 -6.52 -1.28
N SER A 104 6.66 -5.90 -1.82
CA SER A 104 7.22 -4.64 -1.31
C SER A 104 6.25 -3.47 -1.46
N SER A 105 5.53 -3.41 -2.58
CA SER A 105 4.52 -2.36 -2.83
C SER A 105 3.34 -2.50 -1.87
N LEU A 106 2.85 -3.73 -1.67
CA LEU A 106 1.77 -4.00 -0.73
C LEU A 106 2.17 -3.69 0.71
N SER A 107 3.38 -4.09 1.11
CA SER A 107 3.95 -3.76 2.43
C SER A 107 3.96 -2.25 2.66
N ASN A 108 4.40 -1.46 1.69
CA ASN A 108 4.41 0.01 1.80
C ASN A 108 3.01 0.62 1.96
N ILE A 109 2.00 0.13 1.22
CA ILE A 109 0.61 0.58 1.37
C ILE A 109 0.10 0.32 2.79
N ILE A 110 0.28 -0.92 3.28
CA ILE A 110 -0.18 -1.32 4.62
C ILE A 110 0.55 -0.49 5.68
N SER A 111 1.85 -0.27 5.51
CA SER A 111 2.66 0.57 6.41
C SER A 111 2.19 2.01 6.44
N GLY A 112 1.87 2.60 5.28
CA GLY A 112 1.33 3.96 5.21
C GLY A 112 0.00 4.09 5.93
N MET A 113 -0.88 3.10 5.75
CA MET A 113 -2.15 3.04 6.48
C MET A 113 -1.94 2.93 7.99
N LEU A 114 -1.02 2.07 8.45
CA LEU A 114 -0.69 1.92 9.86
C LEU A 114 -0.13 3.20 10.46
N VAL A 115 0.85 3.85 9.80
CA VAL A 115 1.40 5.15 10.23
C VAL A 115 0.29 6.19 10.36
N SER A 116 -0.64 6.25 9.41
CA SER A 116 -1.76 7.18 9.46
C SER A 116 -2.73 6.89 10.62
N LEU A 117 -2.87 5.64 11.03
CA LEU A 117 -3.79 5.20 12.09
C LEU A 117 -3.18 5.31 13.49
N SER A 118 -1.95 4.81 13.68
CA SER A 118 -1.26 4.83 14.97
C SER A 118 -0.54 6.14 15.26
N GLN A 119 -0.29 6.96 14.23
CA GLN A 119 0.35 8.28 14.31
C GLN A 119 1.58 8.31 15.22
N PRO A 120 2.62 7.47 14.99
CA PRO A 120 3.88 7.55 15.75
C PRO A 120 4.62 8.88 15.49
N PHE A 121 4.28 9.53 14.38
CA PHE A 121 4.66 10.89 14.03
C PHE A 121 3.53 11.51 13.20
N ARG A 122 3.44 12.83 13.24
CA ARG A 122 2.47 13.65 12.52
C ARG A 122 3.18 14.55 11.51
N ILE A 123 2.43 15.06 10.54
CA ILE A 123 2.94 16.08 9.62
C ILE A 123 3.32 17.31 10.45
N GLY A 124 4.54 17.81 10.24
CA GLY A 124 5.14 18.89 11.00
C GLY A 124 6.08 18.44 12.13
N ASP A 125 6.04 17.17 12.53
CA ASP A 125 6.88 16.69 13.63
C ASP A 125 8.37 16.73 13.29
N ALA A 126 9.18 17.05 14.29
CA ALA A 126 10.63 16.94 14.23
C ALA A 126 11.05 15.53 14.65
N ILE A 127 11.69 14.81 13.73
CA ILE A 127 12.14 13.43 13.97
C ILE A 127 13.62 13.28 13.63
N TYR A 128 14.29 12.36 14.33
CA TYR A 128 15.62 11.90 13.96
C TYR A 128 15.50 10.50 13.39
N PHE A 129 15.92 10.35 12.14
CA PHE A 129 15.77 9.14 11.35
C PHE A 129 17.04 8.92 10.55
N ARG A 130 17.66 7.73 10.69
CA ARG A 130 18.90 7.32 9.98
C ARG A 130 20.02 8.37 10.02
N ASN A 131 20.29 8.90 11.20
CA ASN A 131 21.31 9.93 11.46
C ASN A 131 21.04 11.30 10.84
N ASP A 132 19.82 11.55 10.35
CA ASP A 132 19.40 12.86 9.87
C ASP A 132 18.29 13.43 10.76
N PHE A 133 18.48 14.68 11.19
CA PHE A 133 17.40 15.47 11.80
C PHE A 133 16.51 16.04 10.69
N CYS A 134 15.22 15.72 10.76
CA CYS A 134 14.27 16.03 9.70
C CYS A 134 12.87 16.35 10.25
N PHE A 135 12.08 17.02 9.41
CA PHE A 135 10.70 17.37 9.66
C PHE A 135 9.80 16.56 8.74
N VAL A 136 8.69 16.02 9.27
CA VAL A 136 7.72 15.29 8.45
C VAL A 136 6.96 16.29 7.58
N GLU A 137 7.18 16.25 6.26
CA GLU A 137 6.56 17.18 5.30
C GLU A 137 5.22 16.63 4.80
N ASP A 138 5.15 15.34 4.50
CA ASP A 138 3.95 14.70 3.93
C ASP A 138 3.97 13.17 4.16
N VAL A 139 2.79 12.56 4.38
CA VAL A 139 2.63 11.10 4.51
C VAL A 139 1.75 10.62 3.37
N ARG A 140 2.36 9.99 2.35
CA ARG A 140 1.66 9.45 1.18
C ARG A 140 1.41 7.96 1.36
N LEU A 141 0.64 7.38 0.43
CA LEU A 141 0.20 5.99 0.51
C LEU A 141 1.36 4.99 0.64
N MET A 142 2.44 5.18 -0.14
CA MET A 142 3.57 4.24 -0.21
C MET A 142 4.87 4.76 0.42
N HIS A 143 4.97 6.07 0.65
CA HIS A 143 6.18 6.70 1.19
C HIS A 143 5.84 7.94 1.99
N THR A 144 6.74 8.32 2.88
CA THR A 144 6.72 9.58 3.63
C THR A 144 7.80 10.48 3.09
N VAL A 145 7.50 11.77 2.98
CA VAL A 145 8.46 12.80 2.60
C VAL A 145 8.93 13.49 3.87
N LEU A 146 10.25 13.42 4.12
CA LEU A 146 10.90 14.09 5.22
C LEU A 146 11.78 15.23 4.67
N ARG A 147 11.71 16.39 5.30
CA ARG A 147 12.57 17.54 5.00
C ARG A 147 13.69 17.60 6.02
N THR A 148 14.90 17.34 5.58
CA THR A 148 16.11 17.52 6.40
C THR A 148 16.31 18.98 6.82
N TRP A 149 17.12 19.19 7.85
CA TRP A 149 17.49 20.54 8.31
C TRP A 149 18.13 21.40 7.22
N ASP A 150 18.84 20.79 6.26
CA ASP A 150 19.45 21.46 5.09
C ASP A 150 18.53 21.49 3.85
N ASN A 151 17.22 21.31 4.06
CA ASN A 151 16.16 21.48 3.06
C ASN A 151 16.14 20.44 1.91
N ARG A 152 16.84 19.31 2.05
CA ARG A 152 16.70 18.15 1.14
C ARG A 152 15.47 17.32 1.50
N ARG A 153 14.83 16.71 0.50
CA ARG A 153 13.68 15.82 0.68
C ARG A 153 14.13 14.36 0.65
N LEU A 154 13.98 13.67 1.76
CA LEU A 154 14.14 12.23 1.88
C LEU A 154 12.79 11.59 1.58
N VAL A 155 12.72 10.77 0.53
CA VAL A 155 11.53 9.99 0.18
C VAL A 155 11.71 8.59 0.74
N VAL A 156 11.04 8.31 1.85
CA VAL A 156 11.25 7.08 2.63
C VAL A 156 10.06 6.14 2.40
N PRO A 157 10.27 4.93 1.85
CA PRO A 157 9.24 3.91 1.77
C PRO A 157 8.63 3.64 3.15
N ASN A 158 7.30 3.61 3.24
CA ASN A 158 6.60 3.50 4.51
C ASN A 158 6.96 2.22 5.28
N SER A 159 7.30 1.14 4.57
CA SER A 159 7.69 -0.14 5.19
C SER A 159 8.93 -0.04 6.06
N ILE A 160 9.80 0.94 5.81
CA ILE A 160 11.03 1.13 6.58
C ILE A 160 10.71 1.55 8.03
N PHE A 161 9.65 2.33 8.24
CA PHE A 161 9.24 2.78 9.57
C PHE A 161 8.71 1.66 10.47
N GLN A 162 8.41 0.48 9.93
CA GLN A 162 8.05 -0.68 10.74
C GLN A 162 9.26 -1.40 11.34
N SER A 163 10.41 -1.32 10.68
CA SER A 163 11.63 -2.06 11.04
C SER A 163 12.70 -1.21 11.73
N GLU A 164 12.51 0.11 11.77
CA GLU A 164 13.50 1.08 12.24
C GLU A 164 12.94 1.85 13.43
N VAL A 165 13.82 2.22 14.37
CA VAL A 165 13.46 3.10 15.48
C VAL A 165 13.44 4.55 14.99
N ILE A 166 12.40 5.27 15.40
CA ILE A 166 12.22 6.70 15.12
C ILE A 166 12.27 7.43 16.45
N ILE A 167 13.12 8.46 16.55
CA ILE A 167 13.12 9.35 17.70
C ILE A 167 12.30 10.57 17.30
N ASN A 168 11.16 10.77 17.95
CA ASN A 168 10.30 11.93 17.71
C ASN A 168 10.50 12.94 18.85
N TYR A 169 10.83 14.18 18.47
CA TYR A 169 11.15 15.28 19.39
C TYR A 169 9.94 16.18 19.69
N SER A 170 8.78 15.94 19.08
CA SER A 170 7.66 16.90 19.13
C SER A 170 6.26 16.29 19.29
N VAL A 171 6.12 14.98 19.54
CA VAL A 171 4.78 14.32 19.64
C VAL A 171 3.88 14.96 20.69
N GLU A 172 4.44 15.19 21.88
CA GLU A 172 3.69 15.66 23.06
C GLU A 172 4.24 16.99 23.56
N ASP A 173 5.55 17.06 23.78
CA ASP A 173 6.24 18.24 24.28
C ASP A 173 7.43 18.56 23.35
N PRO A 174 7.42 19.71 22.66
CA PRO A 174 8.53 20.13 21.80
C PRO A 174 9.73 20.68 22.59
N THR A 175 9.66 20.76 23.93
CA THR A 175 10.80 21.16 24.75
C THR A 175 11.88 20.10 24.74
N MET A 176 13.14 20.54 24.66
CA MET A 176 14.29 19.65 24.59
C MET A 176 15.28 20.01 25.69
N MET A 177 15.79 19.00 26.39
CA MET A 177 16.89 19.17 27.34
C MET A 177 18.23 19.11 26.60
N VAL A 178 19.06 20.14 26.80
CA VAL A 178 20.43 20.18 26.28
C VAL A 178 21.39 20.13 27.47
N PRO A 179 22.21 19.07 27.63
CA PRO A 179 23.24 19.05 28.66
C PRO A 179 24.34 20.05 28.27
N VAL A 180 24.65 20.97 29.18
CA VAL A 180 25.74 21.95 29.01
C VAL A 180 26.89 21.55 29.93
N TYR A 181 28.03 21.22 29.34
CA TYR A 181 29.24 20.87 30.09
C TYR A 181 30.15 22.08 30.21
N VAL A 182 30.41 22.51 31.44
CA VAL A 182 31.32 23.63 31.73
C VAL A 182 32.54 23.09 32.47
N GLN A 183 33.72 23.31 31.92
CA GLN A 183 34.98 22.97 32.57
C GLN A 183 35.46 24.13 33.45
N VAL A 184 35.90 23.82 34.67
CA VAL A 184 36.49 24.79 35.61
C VAL A 184 37.90 24.35 35.99
N SER A 185 38.77 25.31 36.30
CA SER A 185 40.14 25.01 36.76
C SER A 185 40.09 24.26 38.09
N TYR A 186 41.05 23.36 38.32
CA TYR A 186 41.16 22.59 39.57
C TYR A 186 41.29 23.46 40.83
N GLU A 187 41.79 24.69 40.67
CA GLU A 187 41.94 25.66 41.76
C GLU A 187 40.65 26.46 42.02
N SER A 188 39.60 26.25 41.21
CA SER A 188 38.35 27.00 41.33
C SER A 188 37.47 26.46 42.46
N ASP A 189 36.77 27.36 43.14
CA ASP A 189 35.70 27.01 44.07
C ASP A 189 34.49 26.44 43.30
N LEU A 190 34.27 25.14 43.46
CA LEU A 190 33.18 24.40 42.80
C LEU A 190 31.80 24.87 43.22
N GLU A 191 31.58 25.21 44.51
CA GLU A 191 30.27 25.70 44.96
C GLU A 191 29.96 27.05 44.34
N LYS A 192 30.94 27.94 44.32
CA LYS A 192 30.79 29.26 43.68
C LYS A 192 30.50 29.11 42.19
N ALA A 193 31.21 28.21 41.50
CA ALA A 193 30.97 27.94 40.08
C ALA A 193 29.56 27.41 39.82
N MET A 194 29.08 26.43 40.60
CA MET A 194 27.71 25.89 40.48
C MET A 194 26.65 26.96 40.72
N ARG A 195 26.82 27.81 41.75
CA ARG A 195 25.87 28.91 42.01
C ARG A 195 25.78 29.87 40.83
N ILE A 196 26.93 30.25 40.26
CA ILE A 196 26.97 31.13 39.08
C ILE A 196 26.24 30.48 37.90
N MET A 197 26.49 29.19 37.63
CA MET A 197 25.83 28.48 36.53
C MET A 197 24.29 28.47 36.68
N VAL A 198 23.78 28.19 37.88
CA VAL A 198 22.33 28.23 38.16
C VAL A 198 21.76 29.64 38.01
N ASP A 199 22.47 30.64 38.50
CA ASP A 199 22.03 32.04 38.42
C ASP A 199 21.96 32.53 36.97
N VAL A 200 22.92 32.15 36.12
CA VAL A 200 22.91 32.44 34.69
C VAL A 200 21.77 31.70 33.99
N ALA A 201 21.58 30.40 34.27
CA ALA A 201 20.52 29.61 33.66
C ALA A 201 19.12 30.17 33.97
N ARG A 202 18.88 30.66 35.19
CA ARG A 202 17.60 31.27 35.60
C ARG A 202 17.34 32.64 34.98
N ARG A 203 18.40 33.36 34.58
CA ARG A 203 18.29 34.68 33.92
C ARG A 203 18.12 34.57 32.41
N HIS A 204 18.35 33.39 31.83
CA HIS A 204 18.17 33.17 30.40
C HIS A 204 16.66 33.19 30.07
N PRO A 205 16.21 33.95 29.06
CA PRO A 205 14.82 33.97 28.62
C PRO A 205 14.35 32.63 28.07
#